data_AF-A0A1B7MS90-F1
#
_entry.id   AF-A0A1B7MS90-F1
#
_cell.length_a   1.000
_cell.length_b   1.000
_cell.length_c   1.000
_cell.angle_alpha   90.00
_cell.angle_beta   90.00
_cell.angle_gamma   90.00
#
_symmetry.space_group_name_H-M   'P 1'
#
loop_
_entity.id
_entity.type
_entity.pdbx_description
1 polymer ?
#
loop_
_entity_poly.entity_id
_entity_poly.type
_entity_poly.pdbx_seq_one_letter_code
_entity_poly.pdbx_strand_id
1 'polypeptide(L)'
;IKMHHYLMSWGINVAKNAKFLRDIIRQVTRYTYTTIDIKSRSKVARANGGTCNLQKGSVIWLGTHAFYTILSKKHEVYGTSTLLRSLQFELSLSCNKRLKHRFKKVVKEGLGGVAALDF
;
A
#
# COMPACT_ATOMS: atom_id res chain seq x y z
N ILE A 1 7.50 -5.35 3.68
CA ILE A 1 8.60 -5.97 4.45
C ILE A 1 8.19 -6.14 5.92
N LYS A 2 8.01 -5.07 6.71
CA LYS A 2 7.61 -5.19 8.13
C LYS A 2 6.36 -6.06 8.39
N MET A 3 5.27 -5.84 7.65
CA MET A 3 4.05 -6.65 7.80
C MET A 3 4.34 -8.14 7.56
N HIS A 4 5.11 -8.48 6.53
CA HIS A 4 5.49 -9.87 6.27
C HIS A 4 6.28 -10.46 7.44
N HIS A 5 7.31 -9.76 7.93
CA HIS A 5 8.08 -10.22 9.09
C HIS A 5 7.20 -10.42 10.33
N TYR A 6 6.28 -9.50 10.65
CA TYR A 6 5.38 -9.67 11.78
C TYR A 6 4.51 -10.92 11.63
N LEU A 7 3.92 -11.12 10.45
CA LEU A 7 3.08 -12.30 10.19
C LEU A 7 3.85 -13.61 10.33
N MET A 8 5.11 -13.66 9.87
CA MET A 8 5.97 -14.83 10.01
C MET A 8 6.39 -15.04 11.47
N SER A 9 6.80 -13.98 12.17
CA SER A 9 7.21 -14.06 13.58
C SER A 9 6.06 -14.49 14.51
N TRP A 10 4.82 -14.15 14.16
CA TRP A 10 3.63 -14.53 14.92
C TRP A 10 3.05 -15.89 14.49
N GLY A 11 3.60 -16.54 13.47
CA GLY A 11 3.10 -17.82 12.96
C GLY A 11 1.68 -17.73 12.38
N ILE A 12 1.26 -16.56 11.88
CA ILE A 12 -0.11 -16.38 11.37
C ILE A 12 -0.28 -17.14 10.06
N ASN A 13 -1.31 -18.00 10.01
CA ASN A 13 -1.74 -18.61 8.76
C ASN A 13 -2.43 -17.56 7.86
N VAL A 14 -1.69 -17.06 6.88
CA VAL A 14 -2.12 -16.02 5.94
C VAL A 14 -3.34 -16.43 5.12
N ALA A 15 -3.43 -17.70 4.71
CA ALA A 15 -4.54 -18.20 3.91
C ALA A 15 -5.86 -18.15 4.70
N LYS A 16 -5.84 -18.56 5.97
CA LYS A 16 -7.01 -18.53 6.87
C LYS A 16 -7.41 -17.11 7.27
N ASN A 17 -6.47 -16.17 7.29
CA ASN A 17 -6.68 -14.80 7.78
C ASN A 17 -6.74 -13.74 6.67
N ALA A 18 -6.91 -14.12 5.42
CA ALA A 18 -6.84 -13.21 4.27
C ALA A 18 -7.75 -11.98 4.38
N LYS A 19 -8.99 -12.15 4.85
CA LYS A 19 -9.94 -11.04 5.08
C LYS A 19 -9.41 -10.04 6.11
N PHE A 20 -8.99 -10.54 7.27
CA PHE A 20 -8.41 -9.73 8.34
C PHE A 20 -7.19 -8.95 7.85
N LEU A 21 -6.26 -9.61 7.14
CA LEU A 21 -5.05 -8.98 6.61
C LEU A 21 -5.37 -7.87 5.60
N ARG A 22 -6.35 -8.09 4.72
CA ARG A 22 -6.84 -7.07 3.79
C ARG A 22 -7.40 -5.86 4.53
N ASP A 23 -8.20 -6.09 5.57
CA ASP A 23 -8.82 -5.02 6.33
C ASP A 23 -7.76 -4.19 7.11
N ILE A 24 -6.72 -4.85 7.64
CA ILE A 24 -5.54 -4.18 8.21
C ILE A 24 -4.81 -3.32 7.17
N ILE A 25 -4.54 -3.85 5.97
CA ILE A 25 -3.89 -3.08 4.89
C ILE A 25 -4.69 -1.82 4.55
N ARG A 26 -6.01 -1.95 4.45
CA ARG A 26 -6.91 -0.80 4.21
C ARG A 26 -6.85 0.21 5.35
N GLN A 27 -6.88 -0.26 6.60
CA GLN A 27 -6.83 0.60 7.78
C GLN A 27 -5.51 1.37 7.86
N VAL A 28 -4.37 0.69 7.71
CA VAL A 28 -3.03 1.30 7.73
C VAL A 28 -2.91 2.35 6.63
N THR A 29 -3.41 2.06 5.42
CA THR A 29 -3.32 3.00 4.31
C THR A 29 -4.21 4.23 4.52
N ARG A 30 -5.41 4.04 5.07
CA ARG A 30 -6.30 5.16 5.45
C ARG A 30 -5.70 6.01 6.57
N TYR A 31 -5.14 5.35 7.59
CA TYR A 31 -4.46 6.04 8.69
C TYR A 31 -3.25 6.84 8.20
N THR A 32 -2.49 6.28 7.25
CA THR A 32 -1.37 6.98 6.61
C THR A 32 -1.85 8.25 5.91
N TYR A 33 -2.93 8.19 5.13
CA TYR A 33 -3.53 9.38 4.52
C TYR A 33 -3.91 10.42 5.56
N THR A 34 -4.64 10.03 6.62
CA THR A 34 -5.07 10.94 7.68
C THR A 34 -3.86 11.60 8.35
N THR A 35 -2.80 10.83 8.61
CA THR A 35 -1.57 11.34 9.21
C THR A 35 -0.88 12.36 8.29
N ILE A 36 -0.83 12.09 6.99
CA ILE A 36 -0.26 13.03 6.02
C ILE A 36 -1.08 14.32 5.97
N ASP A 37 -2.41 14.22 5.91
CA ASP A 37 -3.32 15.37 5.86
C ASP A 37 -3.25 16.23 7.13
N ILE A 38 -3.14 15.60 8.31
CA ILE A 38 -2.95 16.32 9.57
C ILE A 38 -1.60 17.05 9.57
N LYS A 39 -0.51 16.37 9.19
CA LYS A 39 0.83 16.95 9.19
C LYS A 39 0.95 18.10 8.18
N SER A 40 0.33 17.96 7.00
CA SER A 40 0.35 19.01 5.98
C SER A 40 -0.44 20.25 6.37
N ARG A 41 -1.43 20.10 7.26
CA ARG A 41 -2.22 21.22 7.80
C ARG A 41 -1.68 21.79 9.11
N SER A 42 -0.57 21.26 9.62
CA SER A 42 0.02 21.70 10.89
C SER A 42 0.39 23.19 10.87
N LYS A 43 0.41 23.82 12.06
CA LYS A 43 0.83 25.22 12.22
C LYS A 43 2.22 25.47 11.63
N VAL A 44 3.14 24.52 11.82
CA VAL A 44 4.50 24.58 11.27
C VAL A 44 4.46 24.55 9.74
N ALA A 45 3.70 23.64 9.13
CA ALA A 45 3.59 23.58 7.67
C ALA A 45 3.01 24.88 7.10
N ARG A 46 1.94 25.42 7.71
CA ARG A 46 1.32 26.68 7.30
C ARG A 46 2.25 27.88 7.46
N ALA A 47 2.97 27.97 8.58
CA ALA A 47 3.92 29.05 8.85
C ALA A 47 5.06 29.09 7.83
N ASN A 48 5.38 27.95 7.21
CA ASN A 48 6.41 27.83 6.18
C ASN A 48 5.83 27.81 4.74
N GLY A 49 4.56 28.20 4.54
CA GLY A 49 3.94 28.22 3.22
C GLY A 49 3.70 26.83 2.60
N GLY A 50 3.82 25.76 3.39
CA GLY A 50 3.65 24.39 2.95
C GLY A 50 2.21 24.12 2.52
N THR A 51 2.04 23.68 1.28
CA THR A 51 0.76 23.20 0.75
C THR A 51 0.89 21.75 0.32
N CYS A 52 -0.11 20.92 0.66
CA CYS A 52 -0.16 19.53 0.22
C CYS A 52 -1.60 19.19 -0.18
N ASN A 53 -1.86 19.20 -1.48
CA ASN A 53 -3.13 18.74 -2.03
C ASN A 53 -3.03 17.27 -2.43
N LEU A 54 -3.10 16.39 -1.43
CA LEU A 54 -3.01 14.95 -1.64
C LEU A 54 -4.41 14.33 -1.65
N GLN A 55 -4.78 13.70 -2.75
CA GLN A 55 -6.07 13.02 -2.85
C GLN A 55 -6.04 11.68 -2.12
N LYS A 56 -7.01 11.43 -1.24
CA LYS A 56 -7.17 10.17 -0.50
C LYS A 56 -7.09 8.93 -1.40
N GLY A 57 -7.77 8.97 -2.56
CA GLY A 57 -7.75 7.87 -3.53
C GLY A 57 -6.35 7.54 -4.05
N SER A 58 -5.48 8.54 -4.20
CA SER A 58 -4.09 8.34 -4.63
C SER A 58 -3.28 7.57 -3.58
N VAL A 59 -3.41 7.95 -2.30
CA VAL A 59 -2.70 7.28 -1.20
C VAL A 59 -3.20 5.85 -1.01
N ILE A 60 -4.52 5.65 -1.09
CA ILE A 60 -5.11 4.31 -1.00
C ILE A 60 -4.60 3.42 -2.13
N TRP A 61 -4.66 3.91 -3.37
CA TRP A 61 -4.21 3.12 -4.52
C TRP A 61 -2.71 2.79 -4.44
N LEU A 62 -1.85 3.78 -4.13
CA LEU A 62 -0.41 3.57 -3.98
C LEU A 62 -0.09 2.59 -2.85
N GLY A 63 -0.78 2.71 -1.69
CA GLY A 63 -0.60 1.80 -0.57
C GLY A 63 -1.00 0.36 -0.92
N THR A 64 -2.19 0.16 -1.50
CA THR A 64 -2.62 -1.15 -1.97
C THR A 64 -1.65 -1.73 -3.00
N HIS A 65 -1.15 -0.91 -3.93
CA HIS A 65 -0.17 -1.33 -4.93
C HIS A 65 1.14 -1.78 -4.28
N ALA A 66 1.65 -1.03 -3.30
CA ALA A 66 2.87 -1.38 -2.57
C ALA A 66 2.73 -2.70 -1.81
N PHE A 67 1.61 -2.91 -1.10
CA PHE A 67 1.36 -4.18 -0.42
C PHE A 67 1.24 -5.34 -1.41
N TYR A 68 0.44 -5.20 -2.47
CA TYR A 68 0.31 -6.24 -3.49
C TYR A 68 1.67 -6.62 -4.09
N THR A 69 2.48 -5.63 -4.46
CA THR A 69 3.81 -5.82 -5.05
C THR A 69 4.74 -6.63 -4.15
N ILE A 70 4.82 -6.29 -2.87
CA ILE A 70 5.75 -6.94 -1.95
C ILE A 70 5.27 -8.34 -1.59
N LEU A 71 3.96 -8.50 -1.35
CA LEU A 71 3.39 -9.78 -0.96
C LEU A 71 3.36 -10.77 -2.14
N SER A 72 3.17 -10.31 -3.38
CA SER A 72 3.17 -11.18 -4.56
C SER A 72 4.55 -11.79 -4.85
N LYS A 73 5.63 -11.11 -4.47
CA LYS A 73 7.00 -11.64 -4.57
C LYS A 73 7.28 -12.78 -3.59
N LYS A 74 6.51 -12.91 -2.50
CA LYS A 74 6.68 -13.97 -1.48
C LYS A 74 5.64 -15.08 -1.71
N HIS A 75 5.66 -15.68 -2.89
CA HIS A 75 4.63 -16.62 -3.36
C HIS A 75 4.45 -17.82 -2.43
N GLU A 76 5.52 -18.32 -1.81
CA GLU A 76 5.49 -19.45 -0.87
C GLU A 76 4.48 -19.24 0.28
N VAL A 77 4.31 -18.00 0.71
CA VAL A 77 3.43 -17.63 1.83
C VAL A 77 2.06 -17.13 1.36
N TYR A 78 2.03 -16.34 0.28
CA TYR A 78 0.81 -15.62 -0.14
C TYR A 78 0.11 -16.24 -1.36
N GLY A 79 0.74 -17.17 -2.06
CA GLY A 79 0.30 -17.66 -3.37
C GLY A 79 -1.06 -18.34 -3.38
N THR A 80 -1.36 -19.12 -2.35
CA THR A 80 -2.66 -19.80 -2.20
C THR A 80 -3.70 -18.93 -1.49
N SER A 81 -3.30 -17.75 -0.99
CA SER A 81 -4.18 -16.87 -0.23
C SER A 81 -5.08 -16.04 -1.16
N THR A 82 -6.35 -15.91 -0.78
CA THR A 82 -7.30 -14.99 -1.43
C THR A 82 -6.95 -13.51 -1.20
N LEU A 83 -5.97 -13.22 -0.33
CA LEU A 83 -5.47 -11.87 -0.09
C LEU A 83 -4.94 -11.22 -1.37
N LEU A 84 -4.04 -11.89 -2.09
CA LEU A 84 -3.44 -11.34 -3.32
C LEU A 84 -4.52 -11.08 -4.38
N ARG A 85 -5.45 -12.02 -4.54
CA ARG A 85 -6.59 -11.87 -5.47
C ARG A 85 -7.46 -10.66 -5.10
N SER A 86 -7.73 -10.47 -3.82
CA SER A 86 -8.52 -9.33 -3.35
C SER A 86 -7.83 -7.99 -3.62
N LEU A 87 -6.52 -7.89 -3.35
CA LEU A 87 -5.75 -6.68 -3.61
C LEU A 87 -5.64 -6.40 -5.12
N GLN A 88 -5.43 -7.44 -5.92
CA GLN A 88 -5.41 -7.31 -7.38
C GLN A 88 -6.75 -6.82 -7.93
N PHE A 89 -7.87 -7.36 -7.42
CA PHE A 89 -9.21 -6.93 -7.78
C PHE A 89 -9.44 -5.45 -7.45
N GLU A 90 -9.03 -5.00 -6.24
CA GLU A 90 -9.10 -3.59 -5.87
C GLU A 90 -8.31 -2.71 -6.84
N LEU A 91 -7.10 -3.14 -7.23
CA LEU A 91 -6.26 -2.40 -8.16
C LEU A 91 -6.83 -2.39 -9.60
N SER A 92 -7.60 -3.40 -10.00
CA SER A 92 -8.19 -3.50 -11.34
C SER A 92 -9.48 -2.70 -11.54
N LEU A 93 -10.07 -2.17 -10.47
CA LEU A 93 -11.32 -1.39 -10.56
C LEU A 93 -11.18 -0.22 -11.55
N SER A 94 -12.23 0.02 -12.34
CA SER A 94 -12.25 1.03 -13.40
C SER A 94 -11.96 2.45 -12.90
N CYS A 95 -12.39 2.77 -11.68
CA CYS A 95 -12.12 4.05 -11.01
C CYS A 95 -10.61 4.33 -10.82
N ASN A 96 -9.78 3.28 -10.81
CA ASN A 96 -8.33 3.38 -10.62
C ASN A 96 -7.56 3.56 -11.94
N LYS A 97 -8.22 3.53 -13.11
CA LYS A 97 -7.55 3.72 -14.42
C LYS A 97 -6.74 5.02 -14.48
N ARG A 98 -7.32 6.13 -14.00
CA ARG A 98 -6.65 7.44 -13.97
C ARG A 98 -5.43 7.43 -13.04
N LEU A 99 -5.56 6.80 -11.86
CA LEU A 99 -4.47 6.70 -10.89
C LEU A 99 -3.33 5.84 -11.43
N LYS A 100 -3.64 4.69 -12.06
CA LYS A 100 -2.67 3.82 -12.70
C LYS A 100 -1.86 4.56 -13.76
N HIS A 101 -2.51 5.36 -14.60
CA HIS A 101 -1.82 6.17 -15.61
C HIS A 101 -0.96 7.26 -14.95
N ARG A 102 -1.55 8.05 -14.03
CA ARG A 102 -0.88 9.16 -13.34
C ARG A 102 0.39 8.72 -12.60
N PHE A 103 0.34 7.58 -11.92
CA PHE A 103 1.43 7.10 -11.07
C PHE A 103 2.31 6.02 -11.73
N LYS A 104 2.12 5.73 -13.02
CA LYS A 104 2.89 4.69 -13.74
C LYS A 104 4.40 4.88 -13.59
N LYS A 105 4.88 6.12 -13.74
CA LYS A 105 6.30 6.47 -13.62
C LYS A 105 6.81 6.27 -12.19
N VAL A 106 6.09 6.82 -11.21
CA VAL A 106 6.42 6.68 -9.76
C VAL A 106 6.49 5.21 -9.36
N VAL A 107 5.53 4.39 -9.81
CA VAL A 107 5.54 2.96 -9.56
C VAL A 107 6.75 2.29 -10.21
N LYS A 108 7.06 2.60 -11.48
CA LYS A 108 8.22 2.04 -12.18
C LYS A 108 9.54 2.35 -11.45
N GLU A 109 9.72 3.60 -11.05
CA GLU A 109 10.92 4.05 -10.32
C GLU A 109 11.01 3.40 -8.94
N GLY A 110 9.91 3.39 -8.19
CA GLY A 110 9.85 2.74 -6.88
C GLY A 110 10.13 1.24 -6.94
N LEU A 111 9.65 0.55 -7.98
CA LEU A 111 9.96 -0.87 -8.21
C LEU A 111 11.45 -1.09 -8.50
N GLY A 112 12.09 -0.19 -9.26
CA GLY A 112 13.53 -0.25 -9.50
C GLY A 112 14.33 -0.14 -8.20
N GLY A 113 13.95 0.80 -7.33
CA GLY A 113 14.57 0.94 -6.00
C GLY A 113 14.33 -0.28 -5.09
N VAL A 114 13.12 -0.85 -5.10
CA VAL A 114 12.81 -2.07 -4.33
C VAL A 114 13.53 -3.31 -4.86
N ALA A 115 13.75 -3.41 -6.18
CA ALA A 115 14.50 -4.51 -6.78
C ALA A 115 16.00 -4.45 -6.43
N ALA A 116 16.56 -3.26 -6.27
CA ALA A 116 17.95 -3.08 -5.84
C ALA A 116 18.19 -3.42 -4.36
N LEU A 117 17.13 -3.61 -3.57
CA LEU A 117 17.21 -3.84 -2.12
C LEU A 117 17.18 -5.32 -1.72
N ASP A 118 17.47 -6.26 -2.64
CA ASP A 118 17.53 -7.72 -2.47
C ASP A 118 17.00 -8.27 -1.12
N PHE A 119 15.78 -8.84 -1.15
CA PHE A 119 15.07 -9.39 0.02
C PHE A 119 14.49 -10.78 -0.22
#